data_AF-A0A519ZQV0-F1
#
_entry.id   AF-A0A519ZQV0-F1
#
_cell.length_a   1.000
_cell.length_b   1.000
_cell.length_c   1.000
_cell.angle_alpha   90.00
_cell.angle_beta   90.00
_cell.angle_gamma   90.00
#
_symmetry.space_group_name_H-M   'P 1'
#
loop_
_entity.id
_entity.type
_entity.pdbx_description
1 polymer ?
#
loop_
_entity_poly.entity_id
_entity_poly.type
_entity_poly.pdbx_seq_one_letter_code
_entity_poly.pdbx_strand_id
1 'polypeptide(L)' 'VKYALPDVAHTFKKGHRIMIQVQNSWFPLADRNPQKFMDIYNADDKDFQKATHRIYHDKNNPSSINLTILK' A
#
# COMPACT_ATOMS: atom_id res chain seq x y z
N VAL A 1 -5.11 -4.91 -8.39
CA VAL A 1 -3.77 -5.36 -7.92
C VAL A 1 -3.97 -6.40 -6.84
N LYS A 2 -3.17 -7.47 -6.81
CA LYS A 2 -3.13 -8.46 -5.73
C LYS A 2 -1.68 -8.59 -5.28
N TYR A 3 -1.43 -8.56 -3.98
CA TYR A 3 -0.10 -8.63 -3.40
C TYR A 3 -0.16 -9.42 -2.09
N ALA A 4 0.84 -10.27 -1.84
CA ALA A 4 0.96 -11.01 -0.60
C ALA A 4 1.74 -10.18 0.41
N LEU A 5 1.14 -9.95 1.60
CA LEU A 5 1.82 -9.27 2.69
C LEU A 5 2.71 -10.28 3.44
N PRO A 6 3.83 -9.83 4.06
CA PRO A 6 4.60 -10.68 4.95
C PRO A 6 3.74 -11.29 6.06
N ASP A 7 3.96 -12.57 6.37
CA ASP A 7 3.23 -13.27 7.42
C ASP A 7 3.56 -12.73 8.81
N VAL A 8 2.55 -12.65 9.67
CA VAL A 8 2.71 -12.31 11.09
C VAL A 8 1.81 -13.20 11.93
N ALA A 9 2.41 -14.01 12.82
CA ALA A 9 1.68 -14.73 13.86
C ALA A 9 1.41 -13.78 15.04
N HIS A 10 0.33 -13.00 14.95
CA HIS A 10 -0.03 -12.00 15.97
C HIS A 10 -1.34 -12.31 16.69
N THR A 11 -1.43 -11.94 17.98
CA THR A 11 -2.67 -12.00 18.76
C THR A 11 -3.09 -10.59 19.18
N PHE A 12 -4.18 -10.09 18.60
CA PHE A 12 -4.80 -8.84 19.03
C PHE A 12 -5.57 -9.08 20.34
N LYS A 13 -5.10 -8.47 21.44
CA LYS A 13 -5.70 -8.64 22.78
C LYS A 13 -6.97 -7.81 22.95
N LYS A 14 -7.72 -8.08 24.03
CA LYS A 14 -8.89 -7.28 24.42
C LYS A 14 -8.51 -5.79 24.50
N GLY A 15 -9.27 -4.95 23.80
CA GLY A 15 -9.04 -3.50 23.71
C GLY A 15 -8.13 -3.07 22.55
N HIS A 16 -7.43 -4.00 21.89
CA HIS A 16 -6.65 -3.69 20.68
C HIS A 16 -7.58 -3.52 19.47
N ARG A 17 -7.06 -2.89 18.42
CA ARG A 17 -7.74 -2.72 17.12
C ARG A 17 -6.80 -3.11 15.99
N ILE A 18 -7.38 -3.61 14.90
CA ILE A 18 -6.68 -3.77 13.63
C ILE A 18 -6.77 -2.44 12.90
N MET A 19 -5.62 -1.92 12.46
CA MET A 19 -5.53 -0.70 11.66
C MET A 19 -4.81 -1.03 10.35
N ILE A 20 -5.40 -0.61 9.23
CA ILE A 20 -4.81 -0.75 7.90
C ILE A 20 -4.42 0.65 7.42
N GLN A 21 -3.15 0.82 7.06
CA GLN A 21 -2.62 2.04 6.46
C GLN A 21 -2.22 1.75 5.01
N VAL A 22 -2.63 2.62 4.09
CA VAL A 22 -2.28 2.53 2.67
C VAL A 22 -1.60 3.82 2.26
N GLN A 23 -0.44 3.69 1.63
CA GLN A 23 0.37 4.81 1.17
C GLN A 23 1.03 4.48 -0.17
N ASN A 24 1.34 5.51 -0.96
CA ASN A 24 1.91 5.37 -2.30
C ASN A 24 3.43 5.61 -2.35
N SER A 25 4.09 5.67 -1.20
CA SER A 25 5.55 5.78 -1.10
C SER A 25 6.06 5.16 0.20
N TRP A 26 7.32 4.75 0.22
CA TRP A 26 7.99 4.27 1.42
C TRP A 26 9.44 4.77 1.48
N PHE A 27 9.62 6.07 1.25
CA PHE A 27 10.94 6.69 1.29
C PHE A 27 11.43 6.82 2.74
N PRO A 28 12.73 6.59 3.04
CA PRO A 28 13.83 6.27 2.12
C PRO A 28 14.07 4.77 1.91
N LEU A 29 13.22 3.88 2.44
CA LEU A 29 13.41 2.42 2.28
C LEU A 29 13.21 1.97 0.83
N ALA A 30 12.22 2.53 0.16
CA ALA A 30 11.99 2.39 -1.27
C ALA A 30 12.04 3.77 -1.95
N ASP A 31 12.65 3.84 -3.12
CA ASP A 31 12.72 5.07 -3.90
C ASP A 31 11.34 5.60 -4.26
N ARG A 32 11.25 6.92 -4.43
CA ARG A 32 10.00 7.58 -4.81
C ARG A 32 9.66 7.23 -6.26
N ASN A 33 8.41 6.87 -6.53
CA ASN A 33 7.93 6.71 -7.89
C ASN A 33 7.65 8.10 -8.51
N PRO A 34 8.19 8.44 -9.70
CA PRO A 34 7.92 9.69 -10.42
C PRO A 34 6.44 9.95 -10.75
N GLN A 35 5.61 8.90 -10.64
CA GLN A 35 4.20 8.88 -11.06
C GLN A 35 4.04 9.17 -12.56
N LYS A 36 5.04 8.77 -13.34
CA LYS A 36 5.12 8.89 -14.79
C LYS A 36 5.58 7.55 -15.34
N PHE A 37 4.96 7.09 -16.43
CA PHE A 37 5.35 5.83 -17.05
C PHE A 37 6.66 6.01 -17.82
N MET A 38 7.76 5.53 -17.23
CA MET A 38 9.12 5.63 -17.77
C MET A 38 10.04 4.63 -17.05
N ASP A 39 11.30 4.54 -17.48
CA ASP A 39 12.34 3.90 -16.70
C ASP A 39 12.74 4.80 -15.52
N ILE A 40 12.39 4.36 -14.31
CA ILE A 40 12.60 5.12 -13.07
C ILE A 40 14.07 5.40 -12.77
N TYR A 41 14.99 4.55 -13.22
CA TYR A 41 16.42 4.73 -12.98
C TYR A 41 17.03 5.89 -13.78
N ASN A 42 16.32 6.35 -14.81
CA ASN A 42 16.69 7.49 -15.64
C ASN A 42 15.86 8.74 -15.31
N ALA A 43 15.07 8.74 -14.24
CA ALA A 43 14.24 9.89 -13.86
C ALA A 43 15.09 11.05 -13.33
N ASP A 44 14.77 12.27 -13.78
CA ASP A 44 15.30 13.51 -13.22
C ASP A 44 14.28 14.23 -12.32
N ASP A 45 14.69 15.31 -11.66
CA ASP A 45 13.84 16.05 -10.73
C ASP A 45 12.53 16.56 -11.36
N LYS A 46 12.50 16.81 -12.66
CA LYS A 46 11.33 17.35 -13.38
C LYS A 46 10.32 16.26 -13.75
N ASP A 47 10.74 15.00 -13.75
CA ASP A 47 9.86 13.88 -14.04
C ASP A 47 8.90 13.57 -12.88
N PHE A 48 9.26 13.97 -11.65
CA PHE A 48 8.42 13.76 -10.47
C PHE A 48 7.22 14.70 -10.47
N GLN A 49 6.05 14.12 -10.63
CA GLN A 49 4.78 14.86 -10.59
C GLN A 49 3.90 14.41 -9.44
N LYS A 50 3.07 15.32 -8.93
CA LYS A 50 2.03 14.97 -7.94
C LYS A 50 0.98 14.09 -8.62
N ALA A 51 0.58 13.03 -7.92
CA ALA A 51 -0.54 12.20 -8.33
C ALA A 51 -1.61 12.17 -7.24
N THR A 52 -2.86 12.21 -7.68
CA THR A 52 -4.02 11.97 -6.81
C THR A 52 -4.39 10.50 -6.91
N HIS A 53 -4.13 9.76 -5.85
CA HIS A 53 -4.51 8.35 -5.75
C HIS A 53 -5.81 8.21 -4.97
N ARG A 54 -6.67 7.27 -5.39
CA ARG A 54 -7.93 6.96 -4.71
C ARG A 54 -8.02 5.47 -4.47
N ILE A 55 -8.29 5.10 -3.22
CA ILE A 55 -8.60 3.72 -2.84
C ILE A 55 -10.12 3.58 -2.87
N TYR A 56 -10.62 2.76 -3.79
CA TYR A 56 -12.02 2.40 -3.84
C TYR A 56 -12.26 1.20 -2.92
N HIS A 57 -13.28 1.29 -2.07
CA HIS A 57 -13.64 0.24 -1.11
C HIS A 57 -15.17 0.13 -0.97
N ASP A 58 -15.88 0.36 -2.08
CA ASP A 58 -17.33 0.33 -2.17
C ASP A 58 -17.84 -1.04 -2.67
N LYS A 59 -19.17 -1.20 -2.79
CA LYS A 59 -19.81 -2.45 -3.22
C LYS A 59 -19.32 -2.95 -4.59
N ASN A 60 -19.04 -2.04 -5.51
CA ASN A 60 -18.60 -2.39 -6.86
C ASN A 60 -17.07 -2.59 -6.93
N ASN A 61 -16.33 -2.01 -5.98
CA ASN A 61 -14.88 -2.07 -5.88
C ASN A 61 -14.44 -2.52 -4.47
N PRO A 62 -14.65 -3.80 -4.09
CA PRO A 62 -14.52 -4.26 -2.70
C PRO A 62 -13.06 -4.54 -2.30
N SER A 63 -12.21 -3.51 -2.29
CA SER A 63 -10.84 -3.63 -1.76
C SER A 63 -10.85 -4.13 -0.32
N SER A 64 -10.03 -5.13 -0.02
CA SER A 64 -10.02 -5.81 1.27
C SER A 64 -8.65 -6.39 1.60
N ILE A 65 -8.44 -6.70 2.88
CA ILE A 65 -7.32 -7.52 3.37
C ILE A 65 -7.86 -8.88 3.79
N ASN A 66 -7.21 -9.95 3.34
CA ASN A 66 -7.54 -11.31 3.76
C ASN A 66 -6.64 -11.70 4.93
N LEU A 67 -7.24 -12.10 6.05
CA LEU A 67 -6.53 -12.52 7.25
C LEU A 67 -6.75 -14.00 7.49
N THR A 68 -5.68 -14.76 7.67
CA THR A 68 -5.75 -16.15 8.15
C THR A 68 -5.95 -16.14 9.65
N ILE A 69 -7.12 -16.57 10.11
CA ILE A 69 -7.46 -16.62 11.54
C ILE A 69 -7.21 -18.03 12.06
N LEU A 70 -6.37 -18.13 13.08
CA LEU A 70 -6.18 -19.34 13.85
C LEU A 70 -7.20 -19.40 14.99
N LYS A 71 -7.77 -20.58 15.24
CA LYS A 71 -8.70 -20.84 16.34
C LYS A 71 -7.98 -21.54 17.48
#